data_AF-A0A371ASB3-F1
#
_entry.id   AF-A0A371ASB3-F1
#
_cell.length_a   1.000
_cell.length_b   1.000
_cell.length_c   1.000
_cell.angle_alpha   90.00
_cell.angle_beta   90.00
_cell.angle_gamma   90.00
#
_symmetry.space_group_name_H-M   'P 1'
#
loop_
_entity.id
_entity.type
_entity.pdbx_description
1 polymer ?
#
loop_
_entity_poly.entity_id
_entity_poly.type
_entity_poly.pdbx_seq_one_letter_code
_entity_poly.pdbx_strand_id
1 'polypeptide(L)'
;MNQIRQILDNLVKEIQKTEEYIHFIEAKKEIENYPDKVMIANDFRAKNFRLQTSDLELFDEMDDLEQEFASCLQDRIIGDYLKAELELCNIIREINCTIIEPLEIDLEFVE
;
A
#
# COMPACT_ATOMS: atom_id res chain seq x y z
N MET A 1 -0.07 20.81 -20.17
CA MET A 1 -0.91 20.12 -19.16
C MET A 1 -1.73 18.95 -19.70
N ASN A 2 -2.35 19.03 -20.89
CA ASN A 2 -3.19 17.92 -21.41
C ASN A 2 -2.43 16.63 -21.78
N GLN A 3 -1.23 16.71 -22.34
CA GLN A 3 -0.44 15.51 -22.68
C GLN A 3 0.03 14.74 -21.43
N ILE A 4 0.50 15.44 -20.39
CA ILE A 4 0.89 14.81 -19.12
C ILE A 4 -0.31 14.12 -18.47
N ARG A 5 -1.48 14.76 -18.46
CA ARG A 5 -2.72 14.11 -17.99
C ARG A 5 -3.06 12.86 -18.81
N GLN A 6 -2.93 12.90 -20.13
CA GLN A 6 -3.18 11.72 -20.98
C GLN A 6 -2.20 10.57 -20.70
N ILE A 7 -0.93 10.88 -20.46
CA ILE A 7 0.09 9.88 -20.12
C ILE A 7 -0.21 9.27 -18.74
N LEU A 8 -0.57 10.10 -17.75
CA LEU A 8 -1.01 9.63 -16.44
C LEU A 8 -2.28 8.78 -16.52
N ASP A 9 -3.27 9.17 -17.33
CA ASP A 9 -4.48 8.39 -17.56
C ASP A 9 -4.17 7.01 -18.16
N ASN A 10 -3.24 6.97 -19.12
CA ASN A 10 -2.80 5.71 -19.71
C ASN A 10 -2.03 4.85 -18.70
N LEU A 11 -1.14 5.45 -17.90
CA LEU A 11 -0.41 4.77 -16.84
C LEU A 11 -1.38 4.14 -15.83
N VAL A 12 -2.38 4.88 -15.37
CA VAL A 12 -3.42 4.36 -14.47
C VAL A 12 -4.19 3.22 -15.12
N LYS A 13 -4.53 3.31 -16.42
CA LYS A 13 -5.21 2.23 -17.14
C LYS A 13 -4.36 0.98 -17.29
N GLU A 14 -3.05 1.13 -17.47
CA GLU A 14 -2.14 -0.03 -17.52
C GLU A 14 -1.98 -0.65 -16.14
N ILE A 15 -1.86 0.14 -15.07
CA ILE A 15 -1.87 -0.37 -13.69
C ILE A 15 -3.18 -1.12 -13.40
N GLN A 16 -4.33 -0.62 -13.86
CA GLN A 16 -5.61 -1.29 -13.67
C GLN A 16 -5.71 -2.67 -14.37
N LYS A 17 -4.83 -2.95 -15.33
CA LYS A 17 -4.77 -4.23 -16.04
C LYS A 17 -3.75 -5.19 -15.45
N THR A 18 -2.89 -4.76 -14.53
CA THR A 18 -1.90 -5.66 -13.92
C THR A 18 -2.59 -6.70 -13.05
N GLU A 19 -1.97 -7.87 -12.96
CA GLU A 19 -2.50 -8.98 -12.14
C GLU A 19 -2.56 -8.54 -10.68
N GLU A 20 -1.60 -7.74 -10.24
CA GLU A 20 -1.48 -7.19 -8.88
C GLU A 20 -2.67 -6.30 -8.50
N TYR A 21 -3.14 -5.45 -9.43
CA TYR A 21 -4.33 -4.63 -9.19
C TYR A 21 -5.61 -5.48 -9.20
N ILE A 22 -5.72 -6.44 -10.11
CA ILE A 22 -6.87 -7.35 -10.18
C ILE A 22 -6.97 -8.18 -8.89
N HIS A 23 -5.86 -8.76 -8.47
CA HIS A 23 -5.74 -9.53 -7.22
C HIS A 23 -6.09 -8.67 -6.00
N PHE A 24 -5.64 -7.41 -5.95
CA PHE A 24 -6.03 -6.49 -4.89
C PHE A 24 -7.55 -6.23 -4.87
N ILE A 25 -8.18 -6.01 -6.03
CA ILE A 25 -9.62 -5.79 -6.12
C ILE A 25 -10.41 -7.05 -5.71
N GLU A 26 -9.94 -8.24 -6.08
CA GLU A 26 -10.55 -9.50 -5.68
C GLU A 26 -10.43 -9.73 -4.17
N ALA A 27 -9.22 -9.57 -3.61
CA ALA A 27 -9.00 -9.69 -2.17
C ALA A 27 -9.78 -8.62 -1.38
N LYS A 28 -9.92 -7.41 -1.92
CA LYS A 28 -10.75 -6.35 -1.33
C LYS A 28 -12.23 -6.75 -1.30
N LYS A 29 -12.76 -7.28 -2.40
CA LYS A 29 -14.15 -7.77 -2.43
C LYS A 29 -14.35 -8.94 -1.48
N GLU A 30 -13.35 -9.80 -1.33
CA GLU A 30 -13.41 -10.94 -0.44
C GLU A 30 -13.48 -10.49 1.04
N ILE A 31 -12.60 -9.58 1.45
CA ILE A 31 -12.58 -9.06 2.82
C ILE A 31 -13.82 -8.20 3.13
N GLU A 32 -14.40 -7.49 2.15
CA GLU A 32 -15.63 -6.72 2.32
C GLU A 32 -16.84 -7.56 2.77
N ASN A 33 -16.84 -8.87 2.51
CA ASN A 33 -17.88 -9.78 3.01
C ASN A 33 -17.77 -10.07 4.51
N TYR A 34 -16.65 -9.69 5.15
CA TYR A 34 -16.34 -9.97 6.55
C TYR A 34 -16.01 -8.67 7.31
N PRO A 35 -17.01 -7.97 7.88
CA PRO A 35 -16.81 -6.67 8.50
C PRO A 35 -15.81 -6.70 9.67
N ASP A 36 -15.76 -7.79 10.45
CA ASP A 36 -14.79 -7.98 11.52
C ASP A 36 -13.34 -7.97 11.00
N LYS A 37 -13.10 -8.58 9.83
CA LYS A 37 -11.77 -8.65 9.19
C LYS A 37 -11.36 -7.32 8.58
N VAL A 38 -12.31 -6.58 7.99
CA VAL A 38 -12.08 -5.23 7.48
C VAL A 38 -11.64 -4.30 8.60
N MET A 39 -12.28 -4.39 9.77
CA MET A 39 -11.92 -3.56 10.92
C MET A 39 -10.48 -3.81 11.37
N ILE A 40 -10.08 -5.09 11.46
CA ILE A 40 -8.71 -5.48 11.81
C ILE A 40 -7.71 -5.00 10.75
N ALA A 41 -7.98 -5.22 9.46
CA ALA A 41 -7.10 -4.76 8.38
C ALA A 41 -6.95 -3.23 8.36
N ASN A 42 -8.03 -2.48 8.64
CA ASN A 42 -7.96 -1.03 8.73
C ASN A 42 -7.19 -0.54 9.95
N ASP A 43 -7.32 -1.21 11.10
CA ASP A 43 -6.52 -0.89 12.30
C ASP A 43 -5.03 -1.11 12.04
N PHE A 44 -4.68 -2.23 11.41
CA PHE A 44 -3.31 -2.50 10.95
C PHE A 44 -2.80 -1.38 10.05
N ARG A 45 -3.56 -1.01 9.01
CA ARG A 45 -3.18 0.06 8.07
C ARG A 45 -2.98 1.40 8.74
N ALA A 46 -3.87 1.77 9.67
CA ALA A 46 -3.79 3.02 10.40
C ALA A 46 -2.54 3.08 11.29
N LYS A 47 -2.26 1.99 12.01
CA LYS A 47 -1.04 1.87 12.82
C LYS A 47 0.23 1.86 11.95
N ASN A 48 0.24 1.10 10.86
CA ASN A 48 1.37 1.07 9.92
C ASN A 48 1.66 2.44 9.30
N PHE A 49 0.61 3.16 8.89
CA PHE A 49 0.77 4.51 8.36
C PHE A 49 1.35 5.47 9.39
N ARG A 50 0.87 5.41 10.64
CA ARG A 50 1.40 6.23 11.73
C ARG A 50 2.87 5.95 12.00
N LEU A 51 3.27 4.67 12.00
CA LEU A 51 4.67 4.26 12.17
C LEU A 51 5.54 4.76 11.02
N GLN A 52 5.12 4.57 9.77
CA GLN A 52 5.87 5.03 8.58
C GLN A 52 5.94 6.55 8.44
N THR A 53 5.01 7.29 9.05
CA THR A 53 5.01 8.77 9.05
C THR A 53 5.75 9.35 10.26
N SER A 54 6.19 8.51 11.21
CA SER A 54 6.95 8.98 12.36
C SER A 54 8.44 9.01 12.01
N ASP A 55 9.12 10.14 12.24
CA ASP A 55 10.57 10.32 11.95
C ASP A 55 11.51 9.48 12.84
N LEU A 56 10.95 8.73 13.78
CA LEU A 56 11.70 7.83 14.65
C LEU A 56 11.77 6.44 14.00
N GLU A 57 12.98 5.89 13.89
CA GLU A 57 13.22 4.48 13.57
C GLU A 57 12.63 3.59 14.69
N LEU A 58 11.31 3.42 14.70
CA LEU A 58 10.56 2.61 15.65
C LEU A 58 10.53 1.15 15.20
N PHE A 59 11.71 0.55 14.98
CA PHE A 59 11.83 -0.86 14.59
C PHE A 59 11.17 -1.80 15.59
N ASP A 60 11.26 -1.50 16.90
CA ASP A 60 10.59 -2.27 17.95
C ASP A 60 9.05 -2.21 17.83
N GLU A 61 8.47 -1.04 17.49
CA GLU A 61 7.01 -0.93 17.32
C GLU A 61 6.52 -1.56 16.00
N MET A 62 7.39 -1.65 14.98
CA MET A 62 7.10 -2.45 13.78
C MET A 62 7.05 -3.95 14.10
N ASP A 63 8.02 -4.46 14.88
CA ASP A 63 8.03 -5.86 15.32
C ASP A 63 6.82 -6.17 16.23
N ASP A 64 6.48 -5.26 17.14
CA ASP A 64 5.29 -5.40 18.00
C ASP A 64 3.99 -5.39 17.17
N LEU A 65 3.92 -4.56 16.13
CA LEU A 65 2.79 -4.55 15.19
C LEU A 65 2.71 -5.88 14.42
N GLU A 66 3.83 -6.37 13.89
CA GLU A 66 3.87 -7.66 13.19
C GLU A 66 3.45 -8.80 14.13
N GLN A 67 3.82 -8.75 15.41
CA GLN A 67 3.43 -9.75 16.41
C GLN A 67 1.95 -9.65 16.81
N GLU A 68 1.41 -8.44 17.00
CA GLU A 68 0.00 -8.20 17.33
C GLU A 68 -0.91 -8.67 16.18
N PHE A 69 -0.49 -8.41 14.95
CA PHE A 69 -1.22 -8.81 13.75
C PHE A 69 -0.79 -10.17 13.20
N ALA A 70 0.18 -10.87 13.79
CA ALA A 70 0.61 -12.21 13.34
C ALA A 70 -0.55 -13.21 13.33
N SER A 71 -1.42 -13.16 14.35
CA SER A 71 -2.62 -13.99 14.43
C SER A 71 -3.65 -13.63 13.35
N CYS A 72 -3.66 -12.37 12.92
CA CYS A 72 -4.53 -11.87 11.85
C CYS A 72 -3.95 -12.19 10.46
N LEU A 73 -2.63 -12.14 10.30
CA LEU A 73 -1.90 -12.56 9.09
C LEU A 73 -1.99 -14.07 8.85
N GLN A 74 -2.21 -14.86 9.91
CA GLN A 74 -2.55 -16.27 9.78
C GLN A 74 -3.94 -16.50 9.19
N ASP A 75 -4.85 -15.52 9.25
CA ASP A 75 -6.12 -15.59 8.55
C ASP A 75 -5.87 -15.35 7.06
N ARG A 76 -6.12 -16.38 6.25
CA ARG A 76 -5.89 -16.36 4.81
C ARG A 76 -6.52 -15.13 4.13
N ILE A 77 -7.71 -14.69 4.55
CA ILE A 77 -8.42 -13.59 3.90
C ILE A 77 -7.72 -12.24 4.18
N ILE A 78 -7.28 -12.03 5.42
CA ILE A 78 -6.58 -10.79 5.82
C ILE A 78 -5.16 -10.79 5.23
N GLY A 79 -4.46 -11.91 5.33
CA GLY A 79 -3.11 -12.08 4.78
C GLY A 79 -3.07 -11.88 3.26
N ASP A 80 -3.97 -12.51 2.50
CA ASP A 80 -4.04 -12.35 1.04
C ASP A 80 -4.38 -10.90 0.66
N TYR A 81 -5.27 -10.22 1.41
CA TYR A 81 -5.59 -8.81 1.19
C TYR A 81 -4.41 -7.87 1.44
N LEU A 82 -3.75 -8.01 2.61
CA LEU A 82 -2.62 -7.16 2.96
C LEU A 82 -1.42 -7.39 2.04
N LYS A 83 -1.19 -8.64 1.62
CA LYS A 83 -0.14 -8.96 0.66
C LYS A 83 -0.42 -8.37 -0.71
N ALA A 84 -1.64 -8.52 -1.23
CA ALA A 84 -2.02 -7.91 -2.51
C ALA A 84 -1.92 -6.38 -2.48
N GLU A 85 -2.26 -5.76 -1.35
CA GLU A 85 -2.07 -4.33 -1.13
C GLU A 85 -0.59 -3.91 -1.13
N LEU A 86 0.27 -4.66 -0.46
CA LEU A 86 1.71 -4.38 -0.40
C LEU A 86 2.34 -4.42 -1.80
N GLU A 87 2.01 -5.45 -2.59
CA GLU A 87 2.47 -5.57 -3.98
C GLU A 87 2.03 -4.37 -4.84
N LEU A 88 0.77 -3.95 -4.72
CA LEU A 88 0.27 -2.76 -5.42
C LEU A 88 0.98 -1.47 -4.96
N CYS A 89 1.19 -1.32 -3.65
CA CYS A 89 1.94 -0.19 -3.09
C CYS A 89 3.39 -0.14 -3.58
N ASN A 90 4.05 -1.30 -3.74
CA ASN A 90 5.40 -1.38 -4.26
C ASN A 90 5.48 -0.88 -5.70
N ILE A 91 4.54 -1.31 -6.57
CA ILE A 91 4.46 -0.83 -7.96
C ILE A 91 4.24 0.69 -8.01
N ILE A 92 3.32 1.21 -7.21
CA ILE A 92 3.05 2.65 -7.15
C ILE A 92 4.29 3.41 -6.66
N ARG A 93 5.00 2.88 -5.66
CA ARG A 93 6.23 3.47 -5.15
C ARG A 93 7.33 3.48 -6.21
N GLU A 94 7.53 2.39 -6.91
CA GLU A 94 8.50 2.28 -8.02
C GLU A 94 8.19 3.28 -9.13
N ILE A 95 6.91 3.40 -9.52
CA ILE A 95 6.46 4.38 -10.50
C ILE A 95 6.73 5.81 -10.02
N ASN A 96 6.40 6.12 -8.77
CA ASN A 96 6.64 7.45 -8.21
C ASN A 96 8.14 7.76 -8.15
N CYS A 97 8.98 6.82 -7.71
CA CYS A 97 10.43 6.97 -7.71
C CYS A 97 10.96 7.18 -9.13
N THR A 98 10.49 6.42 -10.13
CA THR A 98 10.88 6.55 -11.54
C THR A 98 10.48 7.90 -12.13
N ILE A 99 9.35 8.47 -11.68
CA ILE A 99 8.91 9.80 -12.11
C ILE A 99 9.74 10.89 -11.42
N ILE A 100 10.06 10.73 -10.14
CA ILE A 100 10.74 11.76 -9.33
C ILE A 100 12.25 11.76 -9.55
N GLU A 101 12.91 10.60 -9.68
CA GLU A 101 14.36 10.47 -9.86
C GLU A 101 14.95 11.33 -11.01
N PRO A 102 14.33 11.43 -12.21
CA PRO A 102 14.80 12.31 -13.27
C PRO A 102 14.37 13.77 -13.10
N LEU A 103 13.51 14.08 -12.14
CA LEU A 103 13.12 15.45 -11.81
C LEU A 103 14.08 15.96 -10.74
N GLU A 104 14.79 17.07 -11.01
CA GLU A 104 15.61 17.78 -10.00
C GLU A 104 14.72 18.49 -8.97
N ILE A 105 13.83 17.74 -8.32
CA ILE A 105 13.00 18.19 -7.21
C ILE A 105 13.75 17.77 -5.95
N ASP A 106 14.41 18.74 -5.32
CA ASP A 106 14.90 18.59 -3.94
C ASP A 106 13.71 18.32 -3.03
N LEU A 107 13.55 17.05 -2.64
CA LEU A 107 12.64 16.63 -1.56
C LEU A 107 13.29 16.83 -0.18
N GLU A 108 14.35 17.64 -0.05
CA GLU A 108 15.01 18.01 1.20
C GLU A 108 14.13 18.85 2.17
N PHE A 109 12.85 19.05 1.88
CA PHE A 109 11.95 19.89 2.71
C PHE A 109 10.96 19.11 3.60
N VAL A 110 11.07 17.79 3.68
CA VAL A 110 10.23 16.99 4.59
C VAL A 110 11.13 16.39 5.67
N GLU A 111 11.59 17.26 6.57
CA GLU A 111 12.00 16.94 7.95
C GLU A 111 10.79 17.10 8.90
#